data_AF-A0A9Q2QBV9-F1
#
_entry.id   AF-A0A9Q2QBV9-F1
#
_cell.length_a   1.000
_cell.length_b   1.000
_cell.length_c   1.000
_cell.angle_alpha   90.00
_cell.angle_beta   90.00
_cell.angle_gamma   90.00
#
_symmetry.space_group_name_H-M   'P 1'
#
loop_
_entity.id
_entity.type
_entity.pdbx_description
1 polymer ?
#
loop_
_entity_poly.entity_id
_entity_poly.type
_entity_poly.pdbx_seq_one_letter_code
_entity_poly.pdbx_strand_id
1 'polypeptide(L)'
;MILTPAQKSLCERVLNAFETGSAEGDYSAIAIFHDGPHGIRQITYGRSQTTEYSKLQDLVTRYVNANGRFSADLAPFVAKIGNIALVDNEPFKDLLRRAGRDDPIMKSVQDRFFDERYYLPALKWAQDFGFKDALSFLVIYDSFVHSGTILTFLRAQFREVPPASGGDEHTWISQYVEVRNSWLANHSNPELHPTVYRTKCLRFEIDRGNWDLSQVPINANGIPVRPLPDISITQTSIPPVEQPSVPYFGEEAPVSGFADNAASIAADEWHFFGEQRYNRNGGLLHSGHKEGEDGWWQRVGLYWAKIGRDDLDGRDHDWPWSAAFISWAIRQAGAGERFSYSASHATYISKSIRDRNQGNAKALYWGYRLNERKPQVGDLVCWDRDPDKVVDYDHQHLGNYSSHTDLVVSVGTNEIEIIGGNVGNSVTRRPLALTADGFLASDVQGGETLFAIMGYRGE
;
A
#
# COMPACT_ATOMS: atom_id res chain seq x y z
N MET A 1 -0.02 -7.54 -18.98
CA MET A 1 1.45 -7.57 -19.14
C MET A 1 2.09 -8.38 -18.03
N ILE A 2 2.98 -9.32 -18.36
CA ILE A 2 3.78 -10.10 -17.40
C ILE A 2 5.23 -10.07 -17.90
N LEU A 3 6.14 -9.50 -17.13
CA LEU A 3 7.57 -9.50 -17.44
C LEU A 3 8.25 -10.66 -16.72
N THR A 4 9.23 -11.28 -17.37
CA THR A 4 10.15 -12.19 -16.69
C THR A 4 11.05 -11.43 -15.72
N PRO A 5 11.63 -12.10 -14.69
CA PRO A 5 12.60 -11.47 -13.80
C PRO A 5 13.78 -10.83 -14.55
N ALA A 6 14.27 -11.50 -15.59
CA ALA A 6 15.31 -10.95 -16.46
C ALA A 6 14.87 -9.67 -17.19
N GLN A 7 13.65 -9.63 -17.75
CA GLN A 7 13.11 -8.43 -18.40
C GLN A 7 12.92 -7.28 -17.42
N LYS A 8 12.36 -7.53 -16.22
CA LYS A 8 12.24 -6.51 -15.16
C LYS A 8 13.62 -5.95 -14.80
N SER A 9 14.59 -6.83 -14.53
CA SER A 9 15.97 -6.45 -14.21
C SER A 9 16.61 -5.62 -15.33
N LEU A 10 16.43 -6.02 -16.60
CA LEU A 10 16.96 -5.29 -17.74
C LEU A 10 16.34 -3.89 -17.85
N CYS A 11 15.02 -3.76 -17.69
CA CYS A 11 14.34 -2.46 -17.72
C CYS A 11 14.90 -1.51 -16.66
N GLU A 12 14.96 -1.97 -15.40
CA GLU A 12 15.50 -1.20 -14.29
C GLU A 12 16.93 -0.73 -14.52
N ARG A 13 17.80 -1.61 -15.04
CA ARG A 13 19.20 -1.27 -15.29
C ARG A 13 19.38 -0.30 -16.45
N VAL A 14 18.52 -0.38 -17.47
CA VAL A 14 18.50 0.63 -18.55
C VAL A 14 18.11 1.99 -17.99
N LEU A 15 17.07 2.05 -17.15
CA LEU A 15 16.66 3.31 -16.52
C LEU A 15 17.71 3.84 -15.56
N ASN A 16 18.38 2.99 -14.78
CA ASN A 16 19.51 3.42 -13.94
C ASN A 16 20.63 4.05 -14.77
N ALA A 17 20.95 3.45 -15.91
CA ALA A 17 21.95 3.99 -16.82
C ALA A 17 21.51 5.35 -17.37
N PHE A 18 20.21 5.54 -17.61
CA PHE A 18 19.68 6.85 -18.00
C PHE A 18 19.77 7.90 -16.90
N GLU A 19 19.49 7.55 -15.64
CA GLU A 19 19.44 8.51 -14.54
C GLU A 19 20.83 8.82 -13.94
N THR A 20 21.72 7.82 -13.90
CA THR A 20 22.97 7.90 -13.12
C THR A 20 24.23 7.62 -13.93
N GLY A 21 24.10 7.28 -15.21
CA GLY A 21 25.24 6.85 -16.02
C GLY A 21 25.84 5.51 -15.59
N SER A 22 25.10 4.71 -14.81
CA SER A 22 25.49 3.37 -14.37
C SER A 22 24.30 2.41 -14.42
N ALA A 23 24.51 1.21 -14.97
CA ALA A 23 23.48 0.16 -14.98
C ALA A 23 23.11 -0.31 -13.56
N GLU A 24 24.03 -0.19 -12.60
CA GLU A 24 23.80 -0.60 -11.21
C GLU A 24 23.04 0.46 -10.40
N GLY A 25 22.93 1.70 -10.91
CA GLY A 25 22.53 2.86 -10.13
C GLY A 25 23.60 3.30 -9.13
N ASP A 26 23.35 4.42 -8.43
CA ASP A 26 24.16 4.84 -7.29
C ASP A 26 23.27 5.16 -6.08
N TYR A 27 23.16 4.17 -5.19
CA TYR A 27 22.40 4.25 -3.94
C TYR A 27 23.02 5.21 -2.91
N SER A 28 24.28 5.60 -3.10
CA SER A 28 25.01 6.49 -2.21
C SER A 28 25.15 7.91 -2.74
N ALA A 29 24.64 8.17 -3.95
CA ALA A 29 24.73 9.46 -4.60
C ALA A 29 24.10 10.56 -3.74
N ILE A 30 24.81 11.67 -3.57
CA ILE A 30 24.27 12.90 -3.03
C ILE A 30 24.61 14.02 -4.01
N ALA A 31 23.58 14.68 -4.51
CA ALA A 31 23.69 15.94 -5.23
C ALA A 31 23.05 17.06 -4.39
N ILE A 32 23.44 18.30 -4.69
CA ILE A 32 22.88 19.49 -4.03
C ILE A 32 22.38 20.43 -5.12
N PHE A 33 21.08 20.73 -5.09
CA PHE A 33 20.44 21.62 -6.04
C PHE A 33 19.71 22.77 -5.32
N HIS A 34 19.45 23.85 -6.06
CA HIS A 34 18.75 25.06 -5.59
C HIS A 34 17.26 25.04 -5.96
N ASP A 35 16.63 23.89 -5.76
CA ASP A 35 15.27 23.56 -6.20
C ASP A 35 14.33 23.22 -5.03
N GLY A 36 14.77 23.47 -3.79
CA GLY A 36 13.93 23.31 -2.60
C GLY A 36 12.85 24.39 -2.50
N PRO A 37 11.96 24.32 -1.49
CA PRO A 37 10.96 25.35 -1.22
C PRO A 37 11.58 26.75 -1.20
N HIS A 38 11.03 27.67 -1.99
CA HIS A 38 11.56 29.03 -2.16
C HIS A 38 12.99 29.12 -2.75
N GLY A 39 13.44 28.10 -3.48
CA GLY A 39 14.76 28.09 -4.14
C GLY A 39 15.93 27.82 -3.19
N ILE A 40 15.66 27.24 -2.02
CA ILE A 40 16.71 26.87 -1.06
C ILE A 40 17.54 25.70 -1.59
N ARG A 41 18.80 25.64 -1.14
CA ARG A 41 19.66 24.46 -1.35
C ARG A 41 19.09 23.26 -0.61
N GLN A 42 19.02 22.11 -1.27
CA GLN A 42 18.58 20.86 -0.65
C GLN A 42 19.41 19.67 -1.12
N ILE A 43 19.40 18.61 -0.31
CA ILE A 43 19.97 17.31 -0.66
C ILE A 43 19.05 16.58 -1.65
N THR A 44 19.64 16.01 -2.69
CA THR A 44 19.05 14.98 -3.55
C THR A 44 19.84 13.69 -3.36
N TYR A 45 19.16 12.60 -3.01
CA TYR A 45 19.81 11.39 -2.51
C TYR A 45 19.39 10.11 -3.22
N GLY A 46 20.38 9.25 -3.44
CA GLY A 46 20.23 7.85 -3.79
C GLY A 46 19.83 7.59 -5.23
N ARG A 47 19.59 6.31 -5.54
CA ARG A 47 19.18 5.83 -6.86
C ARG A 47 17.88 6.49 -7.32
N SER A 48 16.96 6.76 -6.40
CA SER A 48 15.66 7.37 -6.68
C SER A 48 15.69 8.90 -6.76
N GLN A 49 16.86 9.52 -6.55
CA GLN A 49 17.06 10.98 -6.53
C GLN A 49 15.99 11.70 -5.69
N THR A 50 15.70 11.20 -4.49
CA THR A 50 14.69 11.80 -3.61
C THR A 50 15.24 13.06 -2.94
N THR A 51 14.43 14.11 -2.83
CA THR A 51 14.87 15.39 -2.27
C THR A 51 14.52 15.56 -0.79
N GLU A 52 15.33 16.35 -0.09
CA GLU A 52 15.28 16.61 1.35
C GLU A 52 13.92 17.10 1.85
N TYR A 53 13.34 18.07 1.16
CA TYR A 53 12.05 18.68 1.51
C TYR A 53 10.84 17.99 0.85
N SER A 54 11.05 16.79 0.32
CA SER A 54 10.00 16.00 -0.33
C SER A 54 9.88 14.64 0.35
N LYS A 55 10.60 13.64 -0.15
CA LYS A 55 10.42 12.24 0.25
C LYS A 55 11.66 11.61 0.89
N LEU A 56 12.74 12.39 1.09
CA LEU A 56 13.91 11.89 1.81
C LEU A 56 13.56 11.49 3.25
N GLN A 57 12.65 12.21 3.90
CA GLN A 57 12.18 11.86 5.24
C GLN A 57 11.52 10.47 5.24
N ASP A 58 10.61 10.21 4.29
CA ASP A 58 9.94 8.92 4.12
C ASP A 58 10.97 7.81 3.88
N LEU A 59 11.92 8.02 2.95
CA LEU A 59 12.97 7.04 2.63
C LEU A 59 13.85 6.70 3.85
N VAL A 60 14.33 7.71 4.58
CA VAL A 60 15.16 7.49 5.77
C VAL A 60 14.33 6.87 6.91
N THR A 61 13.05 7.23 7.04
CA THR A 61 12.13 6.60 8.00
C THR A 61 11.98 5.11 7.71
N ARG A 62 11.72 4.74 6.45
CA ARG A 62 11.64 3.33 6.02
C ARG A 62 12.93 2.57 6.28
N TYR A 63 14.08 3.18 6.03
CA TYR A 63 15.39 2.59 6.33
C TYR A 63 15.60 2.36 7.83
N VAL A 64 15.28 3.36 8.66
CA VAL A 64 15.37 3.27 10.12
C VAL A 64 14.44 2.17 10.65
N ASN A 65 13.20 2.12 10.16
CA ASN A 65 12.21 1.10 10.55
C ASN A 65 12.59 -0.31 10.08
N ALA A 66 13.32 -0.42 8.96
CA ALA A 66 13.87 -1.69 8.48
C ALA A 66 15.10 -2.17 9.28
N ASN A 67 15.48 -1.48 10.35
CA ASN A 67 16.62 -1.81 11.21
C ASN A 67 17.94 -1.99 10.44
N GLY A 68 18.16 -1.15 9.43
CA GLY A 68 19.44 -1.05 8.73
C GLY A 68 20.62 -0.77 9.69
N ARG A 69 21.82 -1.14 9.26
CA ARG A 69 23.09 -1.01 9.99
C ARG A 69 23.33 0.38 10.58
N PHE A 70 22.88 1.44 9.90
CA PHE A 70 23.06 2.84 10.29
C PHE A 70 21.78 3.46 10.86
N SER A 71 20.75 2.66 11.18
CA SER A 71 19.44 3.16 11.63
C SER A 71 19.51 3.93 12.93
N ALA A 72 20.25 3.43 13.92
CA ALA A 72 20.42 4.11 15.21
C ALA A 72 21.05 5.51 15.04
N ASP A 73 22.01 5.65 14.12
CA ASP A 73 22.69 6.91 13.84
C ASP A 73 21.83 7.86 12.98
N LEU A 74 20.99 7.32 12.08
CA LEU A 74 20.09 8.11 11.22
C LEU A 74 18.77 8.51 11.90
N ALA A 75 18.30 7.75 12.90
CA ALA A 75 17.04 8.00 13.60
C ALA A 75 16.90 9.44 14.16
N PRO A 76 17.93 10.05 14.79
CA PRO A 76 17.84 11.43 15.27
C PRO A 76 17.65 12.50 14.19
N PHE A 77 17.89 12.15 12.91
CA PHE A 77 17.70 13.05 11.77
C PHE A 77 16.31 12.95 11.16
N VAL A 78 15.56 11.86 11.37
CA VAL A 78 14.25 11.61 10.73
C VAL A 78 13.29 12.79 10.93
N ALA A 79 13.11 13.27 12.15
CA ALA A 79 12.22 14.39 12.44
C ALA A 79 12.71 15.75 11.89
N LYS A 80 14.00 15.85 11.51
CA LYS A 80 14.64 17.08 11.02
C LYS A 80 14.56 17.21 9.50
N ILE A 81 14.58 16.10 8.77
CA ILE A 81 14.54 16.09 7.31
C ILE A 81 13.27 16.80 6.82
N GLY A 82 13.44 17.78 5.92
CA GLY A 82 12.36 18.58 5.38
C GLY A 82 11.80 19.66 6.32
N ASN A 83 12.26 19.72 7.58
CA ASN A 83 11.85 20.72 8.56
C ASN A 83 12.96 21.74 8.84
N ILE A 84 14.22 21.29 8.84
CA ILE A 84 15.40 22.16 8.92
C ILE A 84 16.39 21.76 7.83
N ALA A 85 17.19 22.73 7.36
CA ALA A 85 18.20 22.47 6.34
C ALA A 85 19.33 21.60 6.90
N LEU A 86 19.48 20.41 6.32
CA LEU A 86 20.54 19.44 6.56
C LEU A 86 21.58 19.42 5.43
N VAL A 87 21.42 20.24 4.39
CA VAL A 87 22.33 20.33 3.24
C VAL A 87 23.80 20.56 3.60
N ASP A 88 24.06 21.31 4.67
CA ASP A 88 25.42 21.59 5.17
C ASP A 88 25.78 20.72 6.41
N ASN A 89 24.94 19.73 6.76
CA ASN A 89 25.21 18.78 7.83
C ASN A 89 26.04 17.59 7.31
N GLU A 90 27.37 17.71 7.41
CA GLU A 90 28.28 16.65 6.94
C GLU A 90 28.07 15.28 7.62
N PRO A 91 27.87 15.18 8.95
CA PRO A 91 27.60 13.89 9.59
C PRO A 91 26.39 13.17 9.00
N PHE A 92 25.30 13.89 8.73
CA PHE A 92 24.11 13.31 8.10
C PHE A 92 24.38 12.81 6.68
N LYS A 93 25.05 13.63 5.86
CA LYS A 93 25.40 13.24 4.48
C LYS A 93 26.31 12.01 4.44
N ASP A 94 27.27 11.92 5.35
CA ASP A 94 28.16 10.76 5.42
C ASP A 94 27.43 9.49 5.87
N LEU A 95 26.46 9.60 6.80
CA LEU A 95 25.59 8.47 7.15
C LEU A 95 24.76 8.00 5.96
N LEU A 96 24.16 8.91 5.20
CA LEU A 96 23.42 8.58 3.98
C LEU A 96 24.31 7.87 2.94
N ARG A 97 25.53 8.38 2.70
CA ARG A 97 26.48 7.75 1.77
C ARG A 97 26.84 6.33 2.21
N ARG A 98 27.17 6.15 3.50
CA ARG A 98 27.56 4.85 4.07
C ARG A 98 26.39 3.87 4.05
N ALA A 99 25.18 4.32 4.40
CA ALA A 99 24.00 3.50 4.29
C ALA A 99 23.77 3.02 2.85
N GLY A 100 23.78 3.94 1.88
CA GLY A 100 23.58 3.59 0.47
C GLY A 100 24.67 2.68 -0.11
N ARG A 101 25.92 2.84 0.33
CA ARG A 101 27.07 2.07 -0.18
C ARG A 101 27.19 0.70 0.46
N ASP A 102 27.15 0.66 1.80
CA ASP A 102 27.63 -0.44 2.61
C ASP A 102 26.50 -1.30 3.18
N ASP A 103 25.25 -0.84 3.14
CA ASP A 103 24.11 -1.56 3.72
C ASP A 103 23.11 -2.06 2.66
N PRO A 104 23.00 -3.39 2.47
CA PRO A 104 21.98 -3.99 1.61
C PRO A 104 20.55 -3.55 1.93
N ILE A 105 20.24 -3.24 3.20
CA ILE A 105 18.90 -2.80 3.61
C ILE A 105 18.58 -1.43 3.01
N MET A 106 19.54 -0.50 2.97
CA MET A 106 19.31 0.82 2.35
C MET A 106 19.07 0.66 0.85
N LYS A 107 19.81 -0.24 0.17
CA LYS A 107 19.62 -0.52 -1.25
C LYS A 107 18.21 -1.06 -1.51
N SER A 108 17.79 -2.07 -0.74
CA SER A 108 16.43 -2.63 -0.81
C SER A 108 15.33 -1.60 -0.52
N VAL A 109 15.54 -0.69 0.44
CA VAL A 109 14.58 0.39 0.72
C VAL A 109 14.48 1.36 -0.45
N GLN A 110 15.61 1.76 -1.04
CA GLN A 110 15.61 2.64 -2.22
C GLN A 110 14.97 1.96 -3.44
N ASP A 111 15.23 0.66 -3.65
CA ASP A 111 14.62 -0.12 -4.73
C ASP A 111 13.10 -0.14 -4.61
N ARG A 112 12.57 -0.51 -3.44
CA ARG A 112 11.12 -0.52 -3.19
C ARG A 112 10.51 0.88 -3.31
N PHE A 113 11.19 1.88 -2.77
CA PHE A 113 10.76 3.26 -2.84
C PHE A 113 10.64 3.77 -4.29
N PHE A 114 11.56 3.35 -5.17
CA PHE A 114 11.52 3.63 -6.61
C PHE A 114 10.41 2.85 -7.32
N ASP A 115 10.26 1.56 -7.00
CA ASP A 115 9.26 0.68 -7.59
C ASP A 115 7.83 1.18 -7.32
N GLU A 116 7.52 1.56 -6.08
CA GLU A 116 6.22 2.10 -5.68
C GLU A 116 5.83 3.36 -6.46
N ARG A 117 6.82 4.19 -6.82
CA ARG A 117 6.59 5.51 -7.41
C ARG A 117 6.55 5.50 -8.92
N TYR A 118 7.32 4.61 -9.55
CA TYR A 118 7.53 4.65 -10.99
C TYR A 118 7.22 3.31 -11.66
N TYR A 119 7.71 2.18 -11.11
CA TYR A 119 7.50 0.87 -11.72
C TYR A 119 6.04 0.44 -11.67
N LEU A 120 5.42 0.44 -10.49
CA LEU A 120 4.05 -0.04 -10.29
C LEU A 120 3.03 0.84 -11.03
N PRO A 121 3.11 2.19 -10.98
CA PRO A 121 2.22 3.03 -11.78
C PRO A 121 2.39 2.82 -13.28
N ALA A 122 3.63 2.66 -13.78
CA ALA A 122 3.89 2.34 -15.19
C ALA A 122 3.32 0.98 -15.59
N LEU A 123 3.46 -0.03 -14.73
CA LEU A 123 2.99 -1.39 -14.98
C LEU A 123 1.47 -1.43 -15.05
N LYS A 124 0.81 -0.78 -14.09
CA LYS A 124 -0.64 -0.61 -14.09
C LYS A 124 -1.10 0.11 -15.35
N TRP A 125 -0.48 1.23 -15.71
CA TRP A 125 -0.83 1.96 -16.92
C TRP A 125 -0.68 1.09 -18.18
N ALA A 126 0.44 0.36 -18.30
CA ALA A 126 0.66 -0.54 -19.42
C ALA A 126 -0.41 -1.66 -19.49
N GLN A 127 -0.81 -2.21 -18.35
CA GLN A 127 -1.85 -3.24 -18.24
C GLN A 127 -3.23 -2.69 -18.61
N ASP A 128 -3.63 -1.55 -18.03
CA ASP A 128 -4.93 -0.90 -18.25
C ASP A 128 -5.11 -0.53 -19.73
N PHE A 129 -4.03 -0.15 -20.42
CA PHE A 129 -4.05 0.19 -21.84
C PHE A 129 -3.69 -0.97 -22.78
N GLY A 130 -3.50 -2.18 -22.25
CA GLY A 130 -3.42 -3.43 -23.01
C GLY A 130 -2.06 -3.77 -23.63
N PHE A 131 -0.99 -3.09 -23.23
CA PHE A 131 0.37 -3.38 -23.68
C PHE A 131 0.85 -4.73 -23.11
N LYS A 132 1.71 -5.43 -23.86
CA LYS A 132 2.19 -6.77 -23.52
C LYS A 132 3.70 -6.92 -23.62
N ASP A 133 4.34 -6.21 -24.55
CA ASP A 133 5.76 -6.41 -24.84
C ASP A 133 6.67 -5.70 -23.84
N ALA A 134 7.84 -6.30 -23.60
CA ALA A 134 8.79 -5.80 -22.62
C ALA A 134 9.40 -4.45 -23.04
N LEU A 135 9.64 -4.24 -24.34
CA LEU A 135 10.09 -2.95 -24.87
C LEU A 135 9.01 -1.88 -24.72
N SER A 136 7.73 -2.23 -24.94
CA SER A 136 6.61 -1.31 -24.69
C SER A 136 6.61 -0.87 -23.23
N PHE A 137 6.79 -1.81 -22.29
CA PHE A 137 6.90 -1.49 -20.89
C PHE A 137 8.08 -0.56 -20.59
N LEU A 138 9.26 -0.85 -21.14
CA LEU A 138 10.45 -0.02 -20.93
C LEU A 138 10.21 1.44 -21.36
N VAL A 139 9.55 1.65 -22.50
CA VAL A 139 9.16 2.98 -22.99
C VAL A 139 8.19 3.69 -22.03
N ILE A 140 7.20 2.96 -21.52
CA ILE A 140 6.20 3.50 -20.58
C ILE A 140 6.87 3.83 -19.24
N TYR A 141 7.62 2.89 -18.69
CA TYR A 141 8.34 3.03 -17.42
C TYR A 141 9.33 4.21 -17.46
N ASP A 142 10.07 4.35 -18.56
CA ASP A 142 10.95 5.50 -18.80
C ASP A 142 10.22 6.85 -18.76
N SER A 143 8.96 6.89 -19.22
CA SER A 143 8.12 8.10 -19.18
C SER A 143 7.64 8.41 -17.77
N PHE A 144 7.30 7.39 -16.98
CA PHE A 144 6.93 7.56 -15.58
C PHE A 144 8.10 8.06 -14.74
N VAL A 145 9.31 7.55 -14.97
CA VAL A 145 10.53 8.06 -14.30
C VAL A 145 10.80 9.52 -14.69
N HIS A 146 10.73 9.86 -15.97
CA HIS A 146 11.09 11.20 -16.46
C HIS A 146 10.02 12.26 -16.22
N SER A 147 8.75 11.88 -16.20
CA SER A 147 7.62 12.82 -16.29
C SER A 147 6.43 12.42 -15.43
N GLY A 148 6.55 11.38 -14.61
CA GLY A 148 5.50 10.89 -13.71
C GLY A 148 4.37 10.12 -14.40
N THR A 149 4.21 10.24 -15.73
CA THR A 149 3.15 9.58 -16.51
C THR A 149 3.43 9.65 -18.02
N ILE A 150 2.55 9.04 -18.82
CA ILE A 150 2.44 9.32 -20.26
C ILE A 150 1.73 10.67 -20.43
N LEU A 151 2.48 11.70 -20.84
CA LEU A 151 1.94 13.06 -20.97
C LEU A 151 0.85 13.13 -22.06
N THR A 152 -0.34 13.61 -21.66
CA THR A 152 -1.54 13.64 -22.51
C THR A 152 -1.35 14.46 -23.79
N PHE A 153 -0.60 15.56 -23.72
CA PHE A 153 -0.31 16.40 -24.89
C PHE A 153 0.67 15.76 -25.88
N LEU A 154 1.53 14.82 -25.44
CA LEU A 154 2.35 14.02 -26.35
C LEU A 154 1.50 12.92 -26.98
N ARG A 155 0.71 12.24 -26.15
CA ARG A 155 -0.24 11.22 -26.62
C ARG A 155 -1.17 11.75 -27.72
N ALA A 156 -1.62 13.00 -27.63
CA ALA A 156 -2.53 13.61 -28.60
C ALA A 156 -1.91 13.88 -29.99
N GLN A 157 -0.59 13.76 -30.17
CA GLN A 157 0.08 14.12 -31.43
C GLN A 157 0.11 12.99 -32.48
N PHE A 158 -0.43 11.81 -32.16
CA PHE A 158 -0.46 10.68 -33.08
C PHE A 158 -1.77 9.90 -33.00
N ARG A 159 -2.11 9.21 -34.09
CA ARG A 159 -3.44 8.65 -34.32
C ARG A 159 -3.65 7.29 -33.68
N GLU A 160 -2.61 6.48 -33.59
CA GLU A 160 -2.75 5.11 -33.10
C GLU A 160 -3.34 5.10 -31.69
N VAL A 161 -4.30 4.21 -31.45
CA VAL A 161 -4.95 4.08 -30.13
C VAL A 161 -4.26 2.99 -29.31
N PRO A 162 -4.35 3.00 -27.97
CA PRO A 162 -3.71 1.94 -27.19
C PRO A 162 -4.31 0.57 -27.53
N PRO A 163 -3.58 -0.54 -27.30
CA PRO A 163 -4.05 -1.88 -27.63
C PRO A 163 -5.41 -2.26 -27.03
N ALA A 164 -5.71 -1.80 -25.81
CA ALA A 164 -7.02 -2.01 -25.18
C ALA A 164 -8.18 -1.36 -25.94
N SER A 165 -7.90 -0.38 -26.81
CA SER A 165 -8.85 0.27 -27.72
C SER A 165 -8.78 -0.26 -29.16
N GLY A 166 -8.09 -1.37 -29.39
CA GLY A 166 -7.99 -2.04 -30.69
C GLY A 166 -6.87 -1.53 -31.61
N GLY A 167 -5.95 -0.71 -31.10
CA GLY A 167 -4.79 -0.25 -31.86
C GLY A 167 -3.62 -1.22 -31.84
N ASP A 168 -2.66 -0.99 -32.74
CA ASP A 168 -1.44 -1.81 -32.82
C ASP A 168 -0.39 -1.35 -31.81
N GLU A 169 0.08 -2.28 -30.97
CA GLU A 169 1.01 -2.01 -29.87
C GLU A 169 2.34 -1.42 -30.37
N HIS A 170 2.93 -2.04 -31.40
CA HIS A 170 4.22 -1.63 -31.94
C HIS A 170 4.12 -0.26 -32.58
N THR A 171 3.08 -0.04 -33.38
CA THR A 171 2.79 1.24 -34.03
C THR A 171 2.59 2.35 -32.99
N TRP A 172 1.83 2.08 -31.92
CA TRP A 172 1.60 3.07 -30.86
C TRP A 172 2.91 3.48 -30.18
N ILE A 173 3.73 2.49 -29.80
CA ILE A 173 5.01 2.72 -29.12
C ILE A 173 5.99 3.47 -30.02
N SER A 174 6.11 3.07 -31.30
CA SER A 174 6.95 3.76 -32.27
C SER A 174 6.52 5.23 -32.47
N GLN A 175 5.22 5.50 -32.60
CA GLN A 175 4.71 6.86 -32.74
C GLN A 175 4.93 7.69 -31.47
N TYR A 176 4.70 7.11 -30.29
CA TYR A 176 4.94 7.79 -29.01
C TYR A 176 6.42 8.14 -28.81
N VAL A 177 7.34 7.20 -29.09
CA VAL A 177 8.78 7.44 -28.98
C VAL A 177 9.24 8.55 -29.94
N GLU A 178 8.73 8.60 -31.17
CA GLU A 178 9.11 9.64 -32.13
C GLU A 178 8.58 11.03 -31.73
N VAL A 179 7.34 11.11 -31.25
CA VAL A 179 6.76 12.35 -30.71
C VAL A 179 7.56 12.82 -29.50
N ARG A 180 7.88 11.92 -28.57
CA ARG A 180 8.65 12.26 -27.37
C ARG A 180 10.09 12.67 -27.71
N ASN A 181 10.72 11.99 -28.67
CA ASN A 181 12.05 12.35 -29.18
C ASN A 181 12.06 13.77 -29.76
N SER A 182 11.06 14.09 -30.59
CA SER A 182 10.90 15.43 -31.18
C SER A 182 10.64 16.50 -30.13
N TRP A 183 9.82 16.20 -29.12
CA TRP A 183 9.56 17.11 -28.00
C TRP A 183 10.80 17.38 -27.15
N LEU A 184 11.57 16.36 -26.78
CA LEU A 184 12.82 16.53 -26.03
C LEU A 184 13.86 17.31 -26.82
N ALA A 185 14.01 17.04 -28.12
CA ALA A 185 14.98 17.72 -28.97
C ALA A 185 14.67 19.20 -29.20
N ASN A 186 13.39 19.60 -29.14
CA ASN A 186 12.94 20.95 -29.50
C ASN A 186 12.22 21.67 -28.35
N HIS A 187 12.36 21.19 -27.11
CA HIS A 187 11.66 21.79 -25.97
C HIS A 187 12.06 23.26 -25.78
N SER A 188 11.15 24.10 -25.31
CA SER A 188 11.46 25.47 -24.91
C SER A 188 12.41 25.58 -23.72
N ASN A 189 12.66 24.48 -22.99
CA ASN A 189 13.60 24.40 -21.88
C ASN A 189 14.86 23.67 -22.40
N PRO A 190 15.98 24.39 -22.63
CA PRO A 190 17.21 23.78 -23.14
C PRO A 190 17.80 22.70 -22.23
N GLU A 191 17.47 22.69 -20.93
CA GLU A 191 17.96 21.66 -19.99
C GLU A 191 17.44 20.25 -20.33
N LEU A 192 16.34 20.16 -21.08
CA LEU A 192 15.77 18.87 -21.50
C LEU A 192 16.43 18.31 -22.77
N HIS A 193 17.07 19.14 -23.60
CA HIS A 193 17.66 18.69 -24.88
C HIS A 193 18.72 17.58 -24.71
N PRO A 194 19.61 17.63 -23.70
CA PRO A 194 20.58 16.57 -23.47
C PRO A 194 19.94 15.21 -23.18
N THR A 195 18.72 15.15 -22.66
CA THR A 195 18.04 13.89 -22.28
C THR A 195 17.53 13.07 -23.47
N VAL A 196 17.66 13.59 -24.70
CA VAL A 196 17.20 12.92 -25.93
C VAL A 196 17.88 11.56 -26.18
N TYR A 197 19.01 11.26 -25.51
CA TYR A 197 19.63 9.92 -25.59
C TYR A 197 18.67 8.81 -25.13
N ARG A 198 17.73 9.11 -24.22
CA ARG A 198 16.74 8.15 -23.68
C ARG A 198 15.87 7.63 -24.82
N THR A 199 15.24 8.53 -25.57
CA THR A 199 14.39 8.16 -26.72
C THR A 199 15.20 7.63 -27.91
N LYS A 200 16.43 8.10 -28.12
CA LYS A 200 17.32 7.52 -29.16
C LYS A 200 17.66 6.05 -28.89
N CYS A 201 17.94 5.70 -27.63
CA CYS A 201 18.14 4.32 -27.21
C CYS A 201 16.89 3.46 -27.48
N LEU A 202 15.71 3.93 -27.02
CA LEU A 202 14.45 3.22 -27.22
C LEU A 202 14.10 3.04 -28.70
N ARG A 203 14.30 4.07 -29.53
CA ARG A 203 14.09 4.00 -30.98
C ARG A 203 15.03 3.00 -31.64
N PHE A 204 16.29 2.94 -31.23
CA PHE A 204 17.22 1.93 -31.73
C PHE A 204 16.76 0.50 -31.41
N GLU A 205 16.22 0.25 -30.21
CA GLU A 205 15.68 -1.06 -29.85
C GLU A 205 14.41 -1.43 -30.63
N ILE A 206 13.57 -0.43 -30.96
CA ILE A 206 12.44 -0.57 -31.88
C ILE A 206 12.91 -0.94 -33.29
N ASP A 207 13.89 -0.20 -33.84
CA ASP A 207 14.39 -0.38 -35.21
C ASP A 207 14.99 -1.77 -35.44
N ARG A 208 15.56 -2.39 -34.40
CA ARG A 208 16.09 -3.77 -34.45
C ARG A 208 15.08 -4.85 -34.03
N GLY A 209 13.83 -4.48 -33.79
CA GLY A 209 12.74 -5.40 -33.43
C GLY A 209 12.92 -6.09 -32.07
N ASN A 210 13.56 -5.45 -31.09
CA ASN A 210 13.83 -6.04 -29.77
C ASN A 210 12.61 -5.96 -28.82
N TRP A 211 11.42 -6.31 -29.30
CA TRP A 211 10.16 -6.14 -28.55
C TRP A 211 10.10 -6.95 -27.24
N ASP A 212 10.70 -8.13 -27.23
CA ASP A 212 10.82 -9.01 -26.05
C ASP A 212 12.00 -8.64 -25.13
N LEU A 213 12.83 -7.67 -25.49
CA LEU A 213 14.08 -7.32 -24.81
C LEU A 213 15.07 -8.50 -24.64
N SER A 214 15.00 -9.49 -25.52
CA SER A 214 15.90 -10.66 -25.50
C SER A 214 17.24 -10.41 -26.19
N GLN A 215 17.34 -9.37 -27.04
CA GLN A 215 18.59 -9.02 -27.69
C GLN A 215 19.45 -8.10 -26.81
N VAL A 216 20.47 -8.67 -26.15
CA VAL A 216 21.36 -7.96 -25.23
C VAL A 216 22.81 -7.88 -25.76
N PRO A 217 23.61 -6.88 -25.37
CA PRO A 217 23.27 -5.77 -24.47
C PRO A 217 22.43 -4.68 -25.13
N ILE A 218 21.65 -3.95 -24.33
CA ILE A 218 21.03 -2.67 -24.71
C ILE A 218 22.06 -1.57 -24.46
N ASN A 219 22.30 -0.70 -25.43
CA ASN A 219 23.24 0.42 -25.26
C ASN A 219 22.51 1.65 -24.70
N ALA A 220 22.51 1.81 -23.39
CA ALA A 220 21.94 2.96 -22.70
C ALA A 220 22.96 4.10 -22.62
N ASN A 221 22.98 4.97 -23.64
CA ASN A 221 23.87 6.14 -23.72
C ASN A 221 25.38 5.80 -23.57
N GLY A 222 25.84 4.76 -24.26
CA GLY A 222 27.24 4.29 -24.19
C GLY A 222 27.49 3.22 -23.12
N ILE A 223 26.47 2.89 -22.31
CA ILE A 223 26.57 1.88 -21.25
C ILE A 223 25.92 0.58 -21.76
N PRO A 224 26.69 -0.52 -21.93
CA PRO A 224 26.13 -1.80 -22.34
C PRO A 224 25.41 -2.47 -21.16
N VAL A 225 24.09 -2.52 -21.20
CA VAL A 225 23.24 -3.07 -20.15
C VAL A 225 22.80 -4.49 -20.50
N ARG A 226 22.85 -5.38 -19.51
CA ARG A 226 22.32 -6.75 -19.56
C ARG A 226 21.36 -6.95 -18.36
N PRO A 227 20.47 -7.94 -18.37
CA PRO A 227 19.80 -8.36 -17.13
C PRO A 227 20.84 -8.84 -16.12
N LEU A 228 20.53 -8.75 -14.82
CA LEU A 228 21.30 -9.53 -13.84
C LEU A 228 21.10 -11.02 -14.18
N PRO A 229 22.14 -11.86 -14.02
CA PRO A 229 21.97 -13.29 -14.21
C PRO A 229 20.84 -13.77 -13.30
N ASP A 230 20.00 -14.69 -13.79
CA ASP A 230 19.11 -15.46 -12.93
C ASP A 230 20.01 -16.15 -11.90
N ILE A 231 20.11 -15.57 -10.72
CA ILE A 231 20.62 -16.29 -9.56
C ILE A 231 19.50 -17.29 -9.30
N SER A 232 19.60 -18.46 -9.93
CA SER A 232 19.11 -19.68 -9.33
C SER A 232 19.73 -19.68 -7.95
N ILE A 233 18.94 -19.32 -6.95
CA ILE A 233 19.34 -19.36 -5.56
C ILE A 233 19.52 -20.86 -5.29
N THR A 234 20.71 -21.39 -5.59
CA THR A 234 21.20 -22.55 -4.88
C THR A 234 21.12 -22.15 -3.43
N GLN A 235 20.22 -22.82 -2.69
CA GLN A 235 20.07 -22.71 -1.26
C GLN A 235 21.44 -22.91 -0.60
N THR A 236 22.20 -21.84 -0.43
CA THR A 236 23.24 -21.79 0.59
C THR A 236 22.50 -21.62 1.89
N SER A 237 22.45 -22.72 2.63
CA SER A 237 21.88 -22.88 3.96
C SER A 237 22.30 -21.73 4.89
N ILE A 238 21.44 -20.73 4.98
CA ILE A 238 21.24 -19.96 6.20
C ILE A 238 20.47 -20.92 7.12
N PRO A 239 20.93 -21.18 8.36
CA PRO A 239 20.14 -22.00 9.28
C PRO A 239 18.75 -21.38 9.41
N PRO A 240 17.67 -22.18 9.45
CA PRO A 240 16.32 -21.67 9.31
C PRO A 240 16.04 -20.67 10.43
N VAL A 241 15.84 -19.40 10.07
CA VAL A 241 14.97 -18.55 10.89
C VAL A 241 13.57 -19.02 10.52
N GLU A 242 12.90 -19.67 11.46
CA GLU A 242 11.50 -20.07 11.35
C GLU A 242 10.69 -18.90 10.80
N GLN A 243 10.23 -19.04 9.56
CA GLN A 243 9.08 -18.29 9.10
C GLN A 243 7.90 -18.76 9.95
N PRO A 244 7.13 -17.87 10.59
CA PRO A 244 5.82 -18.26 11.08
C PRO A 244 4.93 -18.51 9.86
N SER A 245 4.93 -19.75 9.38
CA SER A 245 3.90 -20.26 8.49
C SER A 245 2.61 -20.38 9.30
N VAL A 246 1.61 -19.56 8.99
CA VAL A 246 0.25 -19.80 9.48
C VAL A 246 -0.29 -21.06 8.77
N PRO A 247 -0.74 -22.08 9.51
CA PRO A 247 -1.39 -23.23 8.90
C PRO A 247 -2.66 -22.79 8.17
N TYR A 248 -2.80 -23.18 6.91
CA TYR A 248 -4.11 -23.28 6.27
C TYR A 248 -4.85 -24.45 6.93
N PHE A 249 -5.74 -24.15 7.88
CA PHE A 249 -6.74 -25.12 8.34
C PHE A 249 -7.80 -25.23 7.24
N GLY A 250 -7.66 -26.24 6.39
CA GLY A 250 -8.79 -26.73 5.60
C GLY A 250 -9.88 -27.23 6.55
N GLU A 251 -11.13 -26.88 6.25
CA GLU A 251 -12.44 -27.45 6.68
C GLU A 251 -12.63 -28.08 8.08
N GLU A 252 -11.74 -27.91 9.05
CA GLU A 252 -11.97 -28.36 10.43
C GLU A 252 -11.66 -27.21 11.40
N ALA A 253 -12.73 -26.60 11.91
CA ALA A 253 -12.69 -25.55 12.91
C ALA A 253 -12.19 -26.11 14.27
N PRO A 254 -11.44 -25.32 15.06
CA PRO A 254 -11.12 -25.69 16.43
C PRO A 254 -12.38 -25.75 17.30
N VAL A 255 -12.32 -26.51 18.40
CA VAL A 255 -13.42 -26.91 19.29
C VAL A 255 -14.02 -25.74 20.14
N SER A 256 -13.75 -24.49 19.78
CA SER A 256 -14.30 -23.27 20.41
C SER A 256 -15.48 -22.71 19.61
N GLY A 257 -16.39 -22.02 20.30
CA GLY A 257 -17.57 -21.43 19.69
C GLY A 257 -17.23 -20.31 18.70
N PHE A 258 -18.15 -20.03 17.77
CA PHE A 258 -17.99 -19.00 16.73
C PHE A 258 -17.40 -17.66 17.24
N ALA A 259 -17.86 -17.19 18.41
CA ALA A 259 -17.41 -15.93 19.01
C ALA A 259 -15.92 -15.91 19.33
N ASP A 260 -15.42 -16.98 19.95
CA ASP A 260 -14.00 -17.10 20.32
C ASP A 260 -13.13 -17.23 19.07
N ASN A 261 -13.62 -17.94 18.05
CA ASN A 261 -12.92 -18.06 16.76
C ASN A 261 -12.80 -16.69 16.08
N ALA A 262 -13.90 -15.92 16.02
CA ALA A 262 -13.87 -14.57 15.45
C ALA A 262 -12.88 -13.67 16.19
N ALA A 263 -12.88 -13.70 17.52
CA ALA A 263 -11.97 -12.91 18.34
C ALA A 263 -10.50 -13.31 18.14
N SER A 264 -10.21 -14.61 18.07
CA SER A 264 -8.88 -15.13 17.78
C SER A 264 -8.38 -14.69 16.41
N ILE A 265 -9.22 -14.82 15.37
CA ILE A 265 -8.86 -14.40 14.01
C ILE A 265 -8.52 -12.90 13.95
N ALA A 266 -9.31 -12.06 14.61
CA ALA A 266 -9.02 -10.62 14.67
C ALA A 266 -7.71 -10.33 15.44
N ALA A 267 -7.46 -11.06 16.53
CA ALA A 267 -6.21 -10.94 17.30
C ALA A 267 -4.99 -11.37 16.47
N ASP A 268 -5.08 -12.46 15.71
CA ASP A 268 -4.01 -12.93 14.84
C ASP A 268 -3.67 -11.89 13.76
N GLU A 269 -4.68 -11.26 13.16
CA GLU A 269 -4.45 -10.17 12.21
C GLU A 269 -3.86 -8.94 12.88
N TRP A 270 -4.27 -8.62 14.10
CA TRP A 270 -3.66 -7.54 14.87
C TRP A 270 -2.17 -7.81 15.16
N HIS A 271 -1.81 -9.04 15.52
CA HIS A 271 -0.42 -9.46 15.66
C HIS A 271 0.33 -9.39 14.33
N PHE A 272 -0.28 -9.87 13.24
CA PHE A 272 0.30 -9.79 11.90
C PHE A 272 0.59 -8.34 11.50
N PHE A 273 -0.32 -7.41 11.79
CA PHE A 273 -0.16 -5.97 11.57
C PHE A 273 0.74 -5.28 12.61
N GLY A 274 1.53 -6.02 13.39
CA GLY A 274 2.51 -5.45 14.30
C GLY A 274 1.86 -4.76 15.50
N GLU A 275 0.74 -5.28 15.99
CA GLU A 275 0.16 -4.94 17.30
C GLU A 275 -0.18 -3.45 17.50
N GLN A 276 -0.67 -2.75 16.45
CA GLN A 276 -1.03 -1.34 16.58
C GLN A 276 -2.04 -1.09 17.70
N ARG A 277 -1.75 -0.15 18.61
CA ARG A 277 -2.57 0.08 19.81
C ARG A 277 -2.82 1.55 20.08
N TYR A 278 -4.06 1.87 20.39
CA TYR A 278 -4.48 3.21 20.80
C TYR A 278 -4.92 3.17 22.27
N ASN A 279 -4.74 4.29 22.98
CA ASN A 279 -5.36 4.49 24.28
C ASN A 279 -6.81 4.97 24.13
N ARG A 280 -7.55 4.99 25.24
CA ARG A 280 -8.96 5.40 25.30
C ARG A 280 -9.23 6.81 24.76
N ASN A 281 -8.26 7.71 24.81
CA ASN A 281 -8.41 9.08 24.34
C ASN A 281 -8.05 9.23 22.85
N GLY A 282 -7.85 8.12 22.13
CA GLY A 282 -7.47 8.11 20.72
C GLY A 282 -5.99 8.37 20.45
N GLY A 283 -5.14 8.40 21.49
CA GLY A 283 -3.70 8.55 21.32
C GLY A 283 -3.02 7.24 20.95
N LEU A 284 -2.16 7.26 19.93
CA LEU A 284 -1.35 6.11 19.51
C LEU A 284 -0.35 5.71 20.62
N LEU A 285 -0.46 4.48 21.12
CA LEU A 285 0.47 3.90 22.09
C LEU A 285 1.57 3.06 21.41
N HIS A 286 1.20 2.34 20.34
CA HIS A 286 2.10 1.50 19.58
C HIS A 286 1.72 1.56 18.10
N SER A 287 2.68 1.84 17.23
CA SER A 287 2.45 1.83 15.78
C SER A 287 2.78 0.44 15.25
N GLY A 288 1.79 -0.18 14.60
CA GLY A 288 2.00 -1.37 13.80
C GLY A 288 2.28 -1.05 12.34
N HIS A 289 2.33 -2.10 11.52
CA HIS A 289 2.46 -2.03 10.07
C HIS A 289 1.23 -1.41 9.42
N LYS A 290 1.45 -0.67 8.34
CA LYS A 290 0.40 0.01 7.59
C LYS A 290 -0.02 -0.77 6.37
N GLU A 291 -1.27 -0.56 5.96
CA GLU A 291 -1.88 -1.18 4.79
C GLU A 291 -1.07 -0.98 3.50
N GLY A 292 -0.23 0.05 3.40
CA GLY A 292 0.61 0.31 2.23
C GLY A 292 2.00 -0.33 2.30
N GLU A 293 2.35 -1.01 3.40
CA GLU A 293 3.63 -1.71 3.54
C GLU A 293 3.59 -3.07 2.81
N ASP A 294 4.72 -3.46 2.21
CA ASP A 294 4.89 -4.76 1.57
C ASP A 294 4.69 -5.91 2.58
N GLY A 295 3.80 -6.83 2.24
CA GLY A 295 3.34 -7.92 3.11
C GLY A 295 1.93 -7.65 3.66
N TRP A 296 1.57 -6.38 3.86
CA TRP A 296 0.28 -5.98 4.44
C TRP A 296 -0.74 -5.56 3.40
N TRP A 297 -0.34 -4.87 2.32
CA TRP A 297 -1.29 -4.55 1.24
C TRP A 297 -1.84 -5.82 0.58
N GLN A 298 -1.01 -6.86 0.40
CA GLN A 298 -1.47 -8.16 -0.10
C GLN A 298 -2.47 -8.82 0.86
N ARG A 299 -2.25 -8.64 2.17
CA ARG A 299 -3.18 -9.11 3.19
C ARG A 299 -4.52 -8.38 3.09
N VAL A 300 -4.49 -7.07 2.85
CA VAL A 300 -5.69 -6.28 2.57
C VAL A 300 -6.40 -6.73 1.29
N GLY A 301 -5.66 -6.97 0.20
CA GLY A 301 -6.20 -7.54 -1.04
C GLY A 301 -6.90 -8.88 -0.83
N LEU A 302 -6.35 -9.71 0.06
CA LEU A 302 -7.00 -10.98 0.44
C LEU A 302 -8.35 -10.74 1.11
N TYR A 303 -8.49 -9.74 1.98
CA TYR A 303 -9.78 -9.40 2.58
C TYR A 303 -10.80 -9.03 1.52
N TRP A 304 -10.41 -8.20 0.54
CA TRP A 304 -11.25 -7.80 -0.59
C TRP A 304 -11.69 -8.98 -1.45
N ALA A 305 -10.75 -9.79 -1.92
CA ALA A 305 -11.02 -10.98 -2.73
C ALA A 305 -11.98 -11.94 -2.01
N LYS A 306 -11.81 -12.14 -0.70
CA LYS A 306 -12.66 -13.03 0.09
C LYS A 306 -14.07 -12.51 0.34
N ILE A 307 -14.39 -11.28 -0.03
CA ILE A 307 -15.77 -10.77 -0.07
C ILE A 307 -16.27 -10.52 -1.51
N GLY A 308 -15.57 -11.04 -2.52
CA GLY A 308 -15.94 -10.93 -3.93
C GLY A 308 -15.57 -9.59 -4.58
N ARG A 309 -14.59 -8.87 -4.02
CA ARG A 309 -14.00 -7.66 -4.60
C ARG A 309 -12.59 -7.94 -5.13
N ASP A 310 -12.51 -8.82 -6.12
CA ASP A 310 -11.23 -9.17 -6.77
C ASP A 310 -10.65 -8.00 -7.60
N ASP A 311 -11.44 -6.93 -7.77
CA ASP A 311 -11.03 -5.66 -8.39
C ASP A 311 -10.19 -4.77 -7.47
N LEU A 312 -10.12 -5.07 -6.17
CA LEU A 312 -9.32 -4.33 -5.19
C LEU A 312 -8.21 -5.24 -4.63
N ASP A 313 -6.96 -4.81 -4.74
CA ASP A 313 -5.81 -5.62 -4.36
C ASP A 313 -5.15 -5.19 -3.05
N GLY A 314 -5.70 -4.15 -2.41
CA GLY A 314 -5.23 -3.60 -1.14
C GLY A 314 -4.31 -2.39 -1.26
N ARG A 315 -3.95 -2.00 -2.48
CA ARG A 315 -3.27 -0.71 -2.76
C ARG A 315 -4.25 0.43 -3.09
N ASP A 316 -5.54 0.12 -3.11
CA ASP A 316 -6.63 1.07 -3.37
C ASP A 316 -6.93 1.92 -2.12
N HIS A 317 -6.00 2.80 -1.75
CA HIS A 317 -6.06 3.58 -0.50
C HIS A 317 -7.28 4.53 -0.38
N ASP A 318 -7.94 4.83 -1.50
CA ASP A 318 -9.19 5.61 -1.51
C ASP A 318 -10.41 4.79 -1.01
N TRP A 319 -10.26 3.47 -0.91
CA TRP A 319 -11.29 2.53 -0.46
C TRP A 319 -10.96 1.98 0.93
N PRO A 320 -11.69 2.39 1.98
CA PRO A 320 -11.42 1.90 3.33
C PRO A 320 -11.80 0.42 3.46
N TRP A 321 -10.81 -0.43 3.73
CA TRP A 321 -10.97 -1.90 3.79
C TRP A 321 -11.53 -2.43 5.11
N SER A 322 -11.87 -1.57 6.06
CA SER A 322 -12.37 -1.97 7.39
C SER A 322 -13.56 -2.94 7.33
N ALA A 323 -14.57 -2.65 6.50
CA ALA A 323 -15.75 -3.51 6.37
C ALA A 323 -15.43 -4.86 5.71
N ALA A 324 -14.46 -4.86 4.79
CA ALA A 324 -13.95 -6.09 4.17
C ALA A 324 -13.20 -6.96 5.17
N PHE A 325 -12.38 -6.36 6.03
CA PHE A 325 -11.72 -7.07 7.13
C PHE A 325 -12.72 -7.71 8.09
N ILE A 326 -13.73 -6.97 8.56
CA ILE A 326 -14.75 -7.52 9.47
C ILE A 326 -15.52 -8.65 8.77
N SER A 327 -15.97 -8.42 7.52
CA SER A 327 -16.64 -9.45 6.72
C SER A 327 -15.77 -10.71 6.54
N TRP A 328 -14.46 -10.53 6.27
CA TRP A 328 -13.51 -11.62 6.17
C TRP A 328 -13.35 -12.38 7.48
N ALA A 329 -13.14 -11.70 8.60
CA ALA A 329 -12.95 -12.33 9.91
C ALA A 329 -14.19 -13.14 10.33
N ILE A 330 -15.39 -12.58 10.14
CA ILE A 330 -16.66 -13.25 10.39
C ILE A 330 -16.89 -14.45 9.46
N ARG A 331 -16.41 -14.36 8.21
CA ARG A 331 -16.43 -15.49 7.26
C ARG A 331 -15.49 -16.61 7.72
N GLN A 332 -14.26 -16.28 8.09
CA GLN A 332 -13.28 -17.24 8.59
C GLN A 332 -13.75 -17.92 9.88
N ALA A 333 -14.50 -17.22 10.73
CA ALA A 333 -15.07 -17.77 11.95
C ALA A 333 -16.22 -18.77 11.74
N GLY A 334 -16.74 -18.92 10.51
CA GLY A 334 -17.78 -19.92 10.19
C GLY A 334 -19.21 -19.38 10.20
N ALA A 335 -19.43 -18.08 9.95
CA ALA A 335 -20.78 -17.52 9.92
C ALA A 335 -21.67 -18.08 8.79
N GLY A 336 -21.06 -18.55 7.69
CA GLY A 336 -21.79 -19.05 6.52
C GLY A 336 -22.75 -17.99 5.96
N GLU A 337 -23.95 -18.39 5.58
CA GLU A 337 -24.97 -17.47 5.04
C GLU A 337 -25.68 -16.60 6.10
N ARG A 338 -25.34 -16.77 7.39
CA ARG A 338 -26.02 -16.12 8.51
C ARG A 338 -25.58 -14.66 8.74
N PHE A 339 -24.62 -14.17 7.94
CA PHE A 339 -24.10 -12.80 7.97
C PHE A 339 -24.14 -12.14 6.60
N SER A 340 -24.41 -10.83 6.54
CA SER A 340 -24.39 -10.06 5.28
C SER A 340 -23.04 -9.43 5.03
N TYR A 341 -22.13 -10.21 4.43
CA TYR A 341 -20.82 -9.75 3.98
C TYR A 341 -20.94 -8.56 3.03
N SER A 342 -20.12 -7.54 3.25
CA SER A 342 -20.21 -6.27 2.53
C SER A 342 -18.92 -5.46 2.66
N ALA A 343 -18.59 -4.72 1.61
CA ALA A 343 -17.56 -3.67 1.65
C ALA A 343 -18.02 -2.39 2.38
N SER A 344 -19.27 -2.36 2.86
CA SER A 344 -19.86 -1.25 3.62
C SER A 344 -20.39 -1.76 4.97
N HIS A 345 -19.97 -1.09 6.05
CA HIS A 345 -20.42 -1.33 7.42
C HIS A 345 -21.93 -1.18 7.59
N ALA A 346 -22.49 -0.13 6.98
CA ALA A 346 -23.91 0.21 7.09
C ALA A 346 -24.82 -0.96 6.66
N THR A 347 -24.39 -1.77 5.69
CA THR A 347 -25.14 -2.94 5.20
C THR A 347 -25.46 -3.93 6.32
N TYR A 348 -24.47 -4.40 7.06
CA TYR A 348 -24.70 -5.41 8.10
C TYR A 348 -25.21 -4.82 9.42
N ILE A 349 -24.86 -3.55 9.73
CA ILE A 349 -25.45 -2.85 10.87
C ILE A 349 -26.97 -2.73 10.67
N SER A 350 -27.40 -2.13 9.56
CA SER A 350 -28.82 -1.94 9.24
C SER A 350 -29.59 -3.26 9.16
N LYS A 351 -28.96 -4.31 8.61
CA LYS A 351 -29.56 -5.64 8.59
C LYS A 351 -29.74 -6.22 9.99
N SER A 352 -28.75 -6.13 10.87
CA SER A 352 -28.84 -6.69 12.22
C SER A 352 -29.97 -6.07 13.06
N ILE A 353 -30.18 -4.76 12.91
CA ILE A 353 -31.27 -4.02 13.57
C ILE A 353 -32.61 -4.46 13.00
N ARG A 354 -32.71 -4.56 11.67
CA ARG A 354 -33.92 -5.06 10.99
C ARG A 354 -34.25 -6.48 11.41
N ASP A 355 -33.26 -7.36 11.43
CA ASP A 355 -33.42 -8.76 11.84
C ASP A 355 -33.91 -8.87 13.29
N ARG A 356 -33.40 -8.04 14.20
CA ARG A 356 -33.92 -7.97 15.57
C ARG A 356 -35.37 -7.51 15.60
N ASN A 357 -35.68 -6.40 14.94
CA ASN A 357 -37.03 -5.81 14.93
C ASN A 357 -38.07 -6.75 14.31
N GLN A 358 -37.64 -7.62 13.38
CA GLN A 358 -38.47 -8.63 12.74
C GLN A 358 -38.46 -9.99 13.47
N GLY A 359 -37.67 -10.14 14.53
CA GLY A 359 -37.53 -11.41 15.26
C GLY A 359 -36.93 -12.52 14.41
N ASN A 360 -36.03 -12.22 13.48
CA ASN A 360 -35.41 -13.20 12.60
C ASN A 360 -34.48 -14.12 13.41
N ALA A 361 -34.99 -15.30 13.76
CA ALA A 361 -34.28 -16.29 14.55
C ALA A 361 -33.05 -16.88 13.84
N LYS A 362 -32.98 -16.81 12.51
CA LYS A 362 -31.86 -17.35 11.71
C LYS A 362 -30.67 -16.40 11.62
N ALA A 363 -30.83 -15.14 12.04
CA ALA A 363 -29.76 -14.15 11.99
C ALA A 363 -28.72 -14.41 13.08
N LEU A 364 -27.44 -14.44 12.69
CA LEU A 364 -26.31 -14.63 13.61
C LEU A 364 -26.14 -13.46 14.58
N TYR A 365 -26.44 -12.25 14.09
CA TYR A 365 -26.33 -11.01 14.82
C TYR A 365 -27.67 -10.28 14.88
N TRP A 366 -27.99 -9.74 16.04
CA TRP A 366 -29.04 -8.73 16.21
C TRP A 366 -28.42 -7.42 16.66
N GLY A 367 -28.93 -6.30 16.15
CA GLY A 367 -28.52 -4.98 16.60
C GLY A 367 -29.25 -4.60 17.88
N TYR A 368 -28.54 -4.10 18.89
CA TYR A 368 -29.05 -3.63 20.17
C TYR A 368 -28.59 -2.20 20.44
N ARG A 369 -29.37 -1.43 21.18
CA ARG A 369 -28.90 -0.17 21.77
C ARG A 369 -27.85 -0.48 22.85
N LEU A 370 -26.99 0.51 23.14
CA LEU A 370 -25.91 0.37 24.11
C LEU A 370 -26.39 -0.01 25.52
N ASN A 371 -27.61 0.38 25.89
CA ASN A 371 -28.23 0.09 27.18
C ASN A 371 -29.11 -1.17 27.21
N GLU A 372 -29.21 -1.92 26.10
CA GLU A 372 -30.04 -3.12 26.02
C GLU A 372 -29.23 -4.42 26.16
N ARG A 373 -27.93 -4.38 25.87
CA ARG A 373 -27.05 -5.55 25.88
C ARG A 373 -25.68 -5.20 26.43
N LYS A 374 -25.19 -6.01 27.36
CA LYS A 374 -23.78 -5.96 27.80
C LYS A 374 -22.89 -6.58 26.72
N PRO A 375 -21.75 -5.97 26.37
CA PRO A 375 -20.89 -6.50 25.31
C PRO A 375 -20.31 -7.85 25.71
N GLN A 376 -20.21 -8.76 24.74
CA GLN A 376 -19.58 -10.06 24.86
C GLN A 376 -18.48 -10.22 23.82
N VAL A 377 -17.52 -11.11 24.07
CA VAL A 377 -16.54 -11.51 23.05
C VAL A 377 -17.28 -11.99 21.80
N GLY A 378 -16.83 -11.56 20.63
CA GLY A 378 -17.49 -11.85 19.36
C GLY A 378 -18.62 -10.89 18.97
N ASP A 379 -19.05 -9.97 19.84
CA ASP A 379 -19.96 -8.88 19.43
C ASP A 379 -19.22 -7.86 18.53
N LEU A 380 -19.94 -7.12 17.68
CA LEU A 380 -19.41 -5.97 16.96
C LEU A 380 -19.97 -4.68 17.57
N VAL A 381 -19.12 -3.68 17.81
CA VAL A 381 -19.54 -2.34 18.24
C VAL A 381 -19.69 -1.42 17.03
N CYS A 382 -20.70 -0.56 17.01
CA CYS A 382 -21.05 0.25 15.84
C CYS A 382 -20.87 1.74 16.08
N TRP A 383 -20.21 2.39 15.12
CA TRP A 383 -19.82 3.80 15.16
C TRP A 383 -20.46 4.59 14.03
N ASP A 384 -20.96 5.77 14.36
CA ASP A 384 -21.34 6.81 13.42
C ASP A 384 -20.09 7.59 12.98
N ARG A 385 -19.93 7.74 11.67
CA ARG A 385 -18.89 8.53 11.02
C ARG A 385 -19.46 9.52 9.99
N ASP A 386 -20.78 9.65 9.88
CA ASP A 386 -21.42 10.47 8.87
C ASP A 386 -21.43 11.94 9.33
N PRO A 387 -20.77 12.88 8.61
CA PRO A 387 -20.75 14.27 9.01
C PRO A 387 -22.09 14.99 8.74
N ASP A 388 -22.93 14.42 7.87
CA ASP A 388 -24.11 15.07 7.33
C ASP A 388 -25.43 14.49 7.87
N LYS A 389 -25.37 13.35 8.57
CA LYS A 389 -26.53 12.63 9.09
C LYS A 389 -26.33 12.26 10.54
N VAL A 390 -27.42 12.29 11.31
CA VAL A 390 -27.47 11.61 12.61
C VAL A 390 -27.69 10.12 12.35
N VAL A 391 -26.74 9.27 12.75
CA VAL A 391 -26.88 7.82 12.69
C VAL A 391 -26.97 7.26 14.10
N ASP A 392 -28.07 6.58 14.38
CA ASP A 392 -28.28 5.83 15.60
C ASP A 392 -29.14 4.59 15.31
N TYR A 393 -29.51 3.85 16.34
CA TYR A 393 -30.34 2.65 16.20
C TYR A 393 -31.62 2.84 15.36
N ASP A 394 -32.28 3.99 15.49
CA ASP A 394 -33.56 4.30 14.83
C ASP A 394 -33.34 4.96 13.45
N HIS A 395 -32.22 5.66 13.27
CA HIS A 395 -31.91 6.44 12.07
C HIS A 395 -30.87 5.73 11.20
N GLN A 396 -31.32 4.67 10.52
CA GLN A 396 -30.45 3.80 9.71
C GLN A 396 -30.39 4.18 8.22
N HIS A 397 -31.09 5.21 7.75
CA HIS A 397 -31.00 5.75 6.36
C HIS A 397 -30.95 4.69 5.23
N LEU A 398 -31.70 3.59 5.38
CA LEU A 398 -31.70 2.44 4.45
C LEU A 398 -30.31 1.81 4.20
N GLY A 399 -29.36 1.98 5.12
CA GLY A 399 -27.98 1.51 4.97
C GLY A 399 -27.07 2.47 4.18
N ASN A 400 -27.49 3.72 3.96
CA ASN A 400 -26.70 4.72 3.21
C ASN A 400 -26.11 5.79 4.13
N TYR A 401 -25.08 5.43 4.89
CA TYR A 401 -24.37 6.32 5.80
C TYR A 401 -22.94 5.84 6.06
N SER A 402 -22.05 6.78 6.39
CA SER A 402 -20.68 6.47 6.81
C SER A 402 -20.68 5.89 8.22
N SER A 403 -20.06 4.72 8.39
CA SER A 403 -20.02 4.03 9.68
C SER A 403 -18.81 3.12 9.78
N HIS A 404 -18.55 2.62 10.98
CA HIS A 404 -17.48 1.66 11.26
C HIS A 404 -17.93 0.64 12.30
N THR A 405 -17.27 -0.52 12.30
CA THR A 405 -17.41 -1.51 13.36
C THR A 405 -16.07 -2.08 13.77
N ASP A 406 -15.93 -2.37 15.06
CA ASP A 406 -14.81 -3.11 15.63
C ASP A 406 -15.35 -4.38 16.34
N LEU A 407 -14.55 -5.45 16.38
CA LEU A 407 -14.89 -6.70 17.04
C LEU A 407 -14.45 -6.69 18.50
N VAL A 408 -15.33 -7.08 19.42
CA VAL A 408 -15.00 -7.27 20.84
C VAL A 408 -14.16 -8.54 21.01
N VAL A 409 -12.93 -8.38 21.50
CA VAL A 409 -11.98 -9.49 21.67
C VAL A 409 -11.70 -9.85 23.13
N SER A 410 -11.98 -8.95 24.07
CA SER A 410 -11.99 -9.28 25.50
C SER A 410 -12.90 -8.36 26.30
N VAL A 411 -13.52 -8.88 27.36
CA VAL A 411 -14.37 -8.11 28.28
C VAL A 411 -13.73 -8.12 29.67
N GLY A 412 -13.32 -6.95 30.15
CA GLY A 412 -12.81 -6.73 31.50
C GLY A 412 -13.89 -6.19 32.45
N THR A 413 -13.47 -5.80 33.66
CA THR A 413 -14.40 -5.29 34.68
C THR A 413 -14.97 -3.91 34.35
N ASN A 414 -14.13 -3.01 33.83
CA ASN A 414 -14.48 -1.61 33.60
C ASN A 414 -14.35 -1.18 32.13
N GLU A 415 -13.82 -2.06 31.28
CA GLU A 415 -13.60 -1.79 29.86
C GLU A 415 -13.60 -3.08 29.06
N ILE A 416 -13.80 -2.94 27.75
CA ILE A 416 -13.59 -3.99 26.77
C ILE A 416 -12.43 -3.62 25.86
N GLU A 417 -11.83 -4.62 25.23
CA GLU A 417 -10.87 -4.42 24.14
C GLU A 417 -11.53 -4.78 22.82
N ILE A 418 -11.35 -3.91 21.83
CA ILE A 418 -11.88 -4.08 20.48
C ILE A 418 -10.76 -4.05 19.45
N ILE A 419 -10.95 -4.79 18.36
CA ILE A 419 -10.05 -4.81 17.20
C ILE A 419 -10.83 -4.48 15.92
N GLY A 420 -10.30 -3.56 15.11
CA GLY A 420 -10.84 -3.25 13.79
C GLY A 420 -9.77 -3.00 12.75
N GLY A 421 -10.16 -3.15 11.49
CA GLY A 421 -9.32 -2.89 10.33
C GLY A 421 -9.36 -1.43 9.91
N ASN A 422 -8.34 -0.98 9.19
CA ASN A 422 -8.20 0.38 8.67
C ASN A 422 -8.50 1.48 9.71
N VAL A 423 -8.04 1.28 10.95
CA VAL A 423 -7.97 2.36 11.95
C VAL A 423 -6.52 2.82 11.96
N GLY A 424 -6.27 4.07 11.60
CA GLY A 424 -4.90 4.56 11.39
C GLY A 424 -4.12 3.72 10.36
N ASN A 425 -4.81 3.27 9.30
CA ASN A 425 -4.30 2.47 8.19
C ASN A 425 -3.69 1.11 8.61
N SER A 426 -4.19 0.50 9.69
CA SER A 426 -3.70 -0.79 10.22
C SER A 426 -4.85 -1.60 10.85
N VAL A 427 -4.58 -2.84 11.26
CA VAL A 427 -5.45 -3.55 12.22
C VAL A 427 -5.09 -3.06 13.61
N THR A 428 -6.04 -2.44 14.30
CA THR A 428 -5.77 -1.70 15.55
C THR A 428 -6.60 -2.23 16.70
N ARG A 429 -5.95 -2.34 17.86
CA ARG A 429 -6.59 -2.63 19.14
C ARG A 429 -6.77 -1.36 19.97
N ARG A 430 -7.97 -1.15 20.53
CA ARG A 430 -8.26 -0.02 21.43
C ARG A 430 -9.26 -0.38 22.53
N PRO A 431 -9.21 0.27 23.70
CA PRO A 431 -10.16 0.03 24.79
C PRO A 431 -11.42 0.90 24.70
N LEU A 432 -12.57 0.35 25.10
CA LEU A 432 -13.82 1.09 25.33
C LEU A 432 -14.32 0.89 26.76
N ALA A 433 -14.78 1.95 27.40
CA ALA A 433 -15.24 1.86 28.78
C ALA A 433 -16.63 1.27 28.94
N LEU A 434 -16.80 0.58 30.06
CA LEU A 434 -18.08 0.14 30.56
C LEU A 434 -18.59 1.11 31.63
N THR A 435 -19.91 1.24 31.67
CA THR A 435 -20.65 1.81 32.79
C THR A 435 -20.53 0.91 34.02
N ALA A 436 -20.88 1.42 35.21
CA ALA A 436 -20.89 0.63 36.44
C ALA A 436 -21.80 -0.61 36.35
N ASP A 437 -22.84 -0.55 35.53
CA ASP A 437 -23.77 -1.66 35.30
C ASP A 437 -23.27 -2.66 34.24
N GLY A 438 -22.11 -2.42 33.62
CA GLY A 438 -21.47 -3.30 32.64
C GLY A 438 -21.97 -3.14 31.19
N PHE A 439 -22.69 -2.06 30.88
CA PHE A 439 -23.03 -1.67 29.51
C PHE A 439 -21.92 -0.80 28.90
N LEU A 440 -21.83 -0.72 27.56
CA LEU A 440 -20.94 0.25 26.92
C LEU A 440 -21.32 1.67 27.29
N ALA A 441 -20.34 2.46 27.74
CA ALA A 441 -20.53 3.88 27.94
C ALA A 441 -20.73 4.57 26.58
N SER A 442 -21.61 5.56 26.52
CA SER A 442 -21.65 6.47 25.37
C SER A 442 -20.29 7.15 25.24
N ASP A 443 -19.69 7.06 24.07
CA ASP A 443 -18.33 7.53 23.85
C ASP A 443 -18.20 8.19 22.47
N VAL A 444 -17.31 9.18 22.40
CA VAL A 444 -16.89 9.81 21.15
C VAL A 444 -15.37 9.71 21.09
N GLN A 445 -14.86 8.93 20.13
CA GLN A 445 -13.43 8.74 19.94
C GLN A 445 -13.04 9.05 18.50
N GLY A 446 -12.03 9.91 18.30
CA GLY A 446 -11.54 10.22 16.96
C GLY A 446 -12.57 10.88 16.02
N GLY A 447 -13.61 11.52 16.58
CA GLY A 447 -14.72 12.10 15.81
C GLY A 447 -15.84 11.11 15.46
N GLU A 448 -15.75 9.87 15.93
CA GLU A 448 -16.78 8.84 15.74
C GLU A 448 -17.67 8.72 16.99
N THR A 449 -18.97 8.49 16.82
CA THR A 449 -19.91 8.33 17.94
C THR A 449 -20.39 6.89 18.05
N LEU A 450 -20.18 6.26 19.21
CA LEU A 450 -20.67 4.90 19.47
C LEU A 450 -22.20 4.90 19.64
N PHE A 451 -22.93 4.04 18.92
CA PHE A 451 -24.40 4.07 18.93
C PHE A 451 -25.12 2.71 19.09
N ALA A 452 -24.49 1.59 18.75
CA ALA A 452 -25.13 0.27 18.83
C ALA A 452 -24.13 -0.87 19.04
N ILE A 453 -24.65 -2.04 19.41
CA ILE A 453 -23.95 -3.32 19.46
C ILE A 453 -24.65 -4.29 18.52
N MET A 454 -23.93 -4.88 17.55
CA MET A 454 -24.38 -6.10 16.90
C MET A 454 -24.00 -7.28 17.80
N GLY A 455 -24.99 -7.79 18.52
CA GLY A 455 -24.83 -8.88 19.47
C GLY A 455 -24.91 -10.24 18.79
N TYR A 456 -23.85 -11.04 18.92
CA TYR A 456 -23.85 -12.45 18.52
C TYR A 456 -24.85 -13.24 19.36
N ARG A 457 -25.62 -14.14 18.73
CA ARG A 457 -26.76 -14.80 19.37
C ARG A 457 -26.53 -16.24 19.82
N GLY A 458 -25.34 -16.81 19.61
CA GLY A 458 -25.15 -18.24 19.76
C GLY A 458 -25.63 -19.01 18.53
N GLU A 459 -25.34 -20.31 18.50
CA GLU A 459 -25.96 -21.26 17.55
C GLU A 459 -27.27 -21.82 18.08
#